data_AF-T0SAH6-F1
#
_entry.id   AF-T0SAH6-F1
#
_cell.length_a   1.000
_cell.length_b   1.000
_cell.length_c   1.000
_cell.angle_alpha   90.00
_cell.angle_beta   90.00
_cell.angle_gamma   90.00
#
_symmetry.space_group_name_H-M   'P 1'
#
loop_
_entity.id
_entity.type
_entity.pdbx_description
1 polymer ?
#
loop_
_entity_poly.entity_id
_entity_poly.type
_entity_poly.pdbx_seq_one_letter_code
_entity_poly.pdbx_strand_id
1 'polypeptide(L)'
;MTCADDDSSLEQKRPPPSMGQSIERISLSPLVVPRQESMSIRGLLNPQELPRAASSLSIRRQENEFKQEDGLPRMLSKRPLDLLDADAVCPKRGLSCNVPACPNKAVSKGRCITHGGGCRCKIPGCKNGAKMYGLCHLHGGRKQCKATGCNKFAKSMGLCWAHGGSKTCGIPLCGKGALKGGYCWAHGGGKRCLVDACQKPVKHGTCCAQHTNPGRLSP
;
A
#
# COMPACT_ATOMS: atom_id res chain seq x y z
N MET A 1 -49.13 18.39 -42.13
CA MET A 1 -49.47 16.97 -42.29
C MET A 1 -48.17 16.18 -42.29
N THR A 2 -47.89 15.16 -41.49
CA THR A 2 -48.57 14.42 -40.41
C THR A 2 -47.46 13.64 -39.68
N CYS A 3 -47.71 13.38 -38.40
CA CYS A 3 -46.99 12.53 -37.47
C CYS A 3 -46.62 11.12 -37.99
N ALA A 4 -45.53 10.58 -37.47
CA ALA A 4 -45.37 9.16 -37.15
C ALA A 4 -44.27 9.00 -36.08
N ASP A 5 -44.71 8.87 -34.84
CA ASP A 5 -44.01 8.34 -33.70
C ASP A 5 -43.66 6.86 -33.92
N ASP A 6 -42.47 6.41 -33.47
CA ASP A 6 -42.25 5.03 -33.06
C ASP A 6 -41.18 4.99 -31.96
N ASP A 7 -41.64 5.29 -30.74
CA ASP A 7 -40.96 5.07 -29.48
C ASP A 7 -41.03 3.58 -29.15
N SER A 8 -39.98 2.82 -29.50
CA SER A 8 -39.83 1.43 -29.05
C SER A 8 -38.84 1.35 -27.89
N SER A 9 -39.31 1.82 -26.74
CA SER A 9 -38.73 1.59 -25.43
C SER A 9 -38.84 0.10 -25.05
N LEU A 10 -37.77 -0.67 -25.25
CA LEU A 10 -37.61 -2.01 -24.66
C LEU A 10 -36.85 -1.91 -23.33
N GLU A 11 -37.57 -1.54 -22.28
CA GLU A 11 -37.15 -1.74 -20.90
C GLU A 11 -37.04 -3.24 -20.57
N GLN A 12 -35.81 -3.74 -20.51
CA GLN A 12 -35.53 -5.08 -19.97
C GLN A 12 -35.63 -5.05 -18.45
N LYS A 13 -36.83 -5.34 -17.94
CA LYS A 13 -37.10 -5.62 -16.52
C LYS A 13 -36.25 -6.81 -16.06
N ARG A 14 -35.29 -6.55 -15.18
CA ARG A 14 -34.47 -7.57 -14.51
C ARG A 14 -35.35 -8.29 -13.46
N PRO A 15 -35.43 -9.64 -13.46
CA PRO A 15 -36.25 -10.36 -12.49
C PRO A 15 -35.69 -10.23 -11.07
N PRO A 16 -36.54 -10.27 -10.02
CA PRO A 16 -36.10 -10.23 -8.63
C PRO A 16 -35.32 -11.51 -8.27
N PRO A 17 -34.31 -11.43 -7.39
CA PRO A 17 -33.65 -12.62 -6.88
C PRO A 17 -34.62 -13.42 -6.00
N SER A 18 -34.72 -14.72 -6.28
CA SER A 18 -35.57 -15.69 -5.58
C SER A 18 -35.15 -15.91 -4.12
N MET A 19 -36.16 -16.26 -3.33
CA MET A 19 -36.14 -16.49 -1.88
C MET A 19 -35.12 -17.54 -1.43
N GLY A 20 -34.66 -17.34 -0.20
CA GLY A 20 -33.58 -18.09 0.43
C GLY A 20 -33.84 -19.58 0.59
N GLN A 21 -32.77 -20.34 0.41
CA GLN A 21 -32.69 -21.73 0.81
C GLN A 21 -32.26 -21.79 2.27
N SER A 22 -33.08 -22.44 3.08
CA SER A 22 -32.81 -22.80 4.47
C SER A 22 -31.56 -23.67 4.54
N ILE A 23 -30.47 -23.15 5.09
CA ILE A 23 -29.31 -23.96 5.47
C ILE A 23 -29.61 -24.51 6.86
N GLU A 24 -29.92 -25.80 6.92
CA GLU A 24 -30.04 -26.52 8.19
C GLU A 24 -28.71 -26.41 8.97
N ARG A 25 -28.82 -25.98 10.23
CA ARG A 25 -27.68 -25.86 11.14
C ARG A 25 -27.20 -27.26 11.49
N ILE A 26 -26.11 -27.69 10.87
CA ILE A 26 -25.34 -28.84 11.36
C ILE A 26 -24.76 -28.43 12.72
N SER A 27 -25.28 -29.04 13.79
CA SER A 27 -24.80 -28.92 15.15
C SER A 27 -23.44 -29.61 15.28
N LEU A 28 -22.35 -28.86 15.10
CA LEU A 28 -21.02 -29.33 15.47
C LEU A 28 -20.71 -28.88 16.90
N SER A 29 -20.68 -29.87 17.80
CA SER A 29 -20.21 -29.71 19.18
C SER A 29 -18.78 -29.15 19.21
N PRO A 30 -18.40 -28.31 20.19
CA PRO A 30 -17.05 -27.75 20.25
C PRO A 30 -16.03 -28.82 20.59
N LEU A 31 -15.06 -29.07 19.71
CA LEU A 31 -13.85 -29.79 20.07
C LEU A 31 -13.00 -28.88 20.95
N VAL A 32 -12.88 -29.26 22.22
CA VAL A 32 -11.91 -28.71 23.18
C VAL A 32 -10.52 -29.04 22.65
N VAL A 33 -9.76 -28.02 22.23
CA VAL A 33 -8.35 -28.17 21.89
C VAL A 33 -7.53 -27.91 23.15
N PRO A 34 -6.84 -28.91 23.73
CA PRO A 34 -5.97 -28.68 24.87
C PRO A 34 -4.72 -27.88 24.46
N ARG A 35 -4.36 -26.95 25.34
CA ARG A 35 -3.20 -26.06 25.24
C ARG A 35 -1.93 -26.90 25.45
N GLN A 36 -1.15 -27.16 24.41
CA GLN A 36 0.11 -27.91 24.55
C GLN A 36 1.20 -27.05 25.19
N GLU A 37 1.73 -27.55 26.31
CA GLU A 37 2.92 -27.05 26.99
C GLU A 37 4.19 -27.26 26.14
N SER A 38 5.09 -26.29 26.23
CA SER A 38 6.40 -26.28 25.59
C SER A 38 7.35 -27.30 26.23
N MET A 39 7.72 -28.35 25.49
CA MET A 39 8.80 -29.25 25.90
C MET A 39 10.15 -28.75 25.37
N SER A 40 11.05 -28.48 26.31
CA SER A 40 12.44 -28.10 26.13
C SER A 40 13.27 -29.32 25.69
N ILE A 41 13.90 -29.26 24.51
CA ILE A 41 14.86 -30.29 24.09
C ILE A 41 16.27 -29.78 24.42
N ARG A 42 16.86 -30.34 25.48
CA ARG A 42 18.29 -30.27 25.80
C ARG A 42 18.85 -31.70 25.84
N GLY A 43 19.96 -31.90 25.11
CA GLY A 43 20.80 -33.11 25.16
C GLY A 43 20.26 -34.26 24.31
N LEU A 44 21.05 -35.06 23.60
CA LEU A 44 22.48 -35.35 23.61
C LEU A 44 22.82 -35.94 22.24
N LEU A 45 23.95 -35.58 21.64
CA LEU A 45 24.74 -36.51 20.81
C LEU A 45 26.18 -35.98 20.79
N ASN A 46 27.05 -36.80 21.37
CA ASN A 46 28.46 -36.59 21.64
C ASN A 46 29.29 -36.89 20.37
N PRO A 47 30.32 -36.09 20.01
CA PRO A 47 31.15 -36.34 18.84
C PRO A 47 32.57 -36.79 19.22
N GLN A 48 32.90 -38.09 19.09
CA GLN A 48 34.25 -38.73 19.02
C GLN A 48 33.99 -40.22 18.63
N GLU A 49 34.58 -40.93 17.64
CA GLU A 49 35.95 -40.98 17.10
C GLU A 49 36.00 -41.52 15.63
N LEU A 50 37.12 -41.17 14.98
CA LEU A 50 37.80 -41.47 13.69
C LEU A 50 37.73 -42.91 13.05
N PRO A 51 38.14 -43.16 11.76
CA PRO A 51 39.47 -42.80 11.22
C PRO A 51 39.66 -42.46 9.72
N ARG A 52 40.94 -42.11 9.49
CA ARG A 52 41.66 -41.61 8.32
C ARG A 52 41.61 -42.54 7.09
N ALA A 53 41.55 -41.94 5.91
CA ALA A 53 42.28 -42.43 4.74
C ALA A 53 42.63 -41.27 3.80
N ALA A 54 43.90 -41.21 3.41
CA ALA A 54 44.47 -40.28 2.46
C ALA A 54 44.09 -40.66 1.02
N SER A 55 43.93 -39.66 0.15
CA SER A 55 44.36 -39.73 -1.25
C SER A 55 44.36 -38.33 -1.86
N SER A 56 45.57 -37.88 -2.16
CA SER A 56 45.94 -36.71 -2.93
C SER A 56 45.49 -36.84 -4.38
N LEU A 57 44.71 -35.87 -4.88
CA LEU A 57 44.63 -35.60 -6.32
C LEU A 57 44.74 -34.09 -6.56
N SER A 58 45.80 -33.76 -7.28
CA SER A 58 46.25 -32.43 -7.64
C SER A 58 45.27 -31.75 -8.60
N ILE A 59 44.58 -30.70 -8.14
CA ILE A 59 43.93 -29.74 -9.03
C ILE A 59 44.74 -28.44 -8.98
N ARG A 60 45.50 -28.19 -10.05
CA ARG A 60 46.15 -26.92 -10.34
C ARG A 60 45.10 -25.81 -10.32
N ARG A 61 45.14 -24.94 -9.31
CA ARG A 61 44.45 -23.65 -9.34
C ARG A 61 45.25 -22.73 -10.25
N GLN A 62 44.68 -22.35 -11.39
CA GLN A 62 45.14 -21.19 -12.14
C GLN A 62 44.83 -19.95 -11.30
N GLU A 63 45.87 -19.26 -10.86
CA GLU A 63 45.78 -17.92 -10.31
C GLU A 63 45.55 -16.97 -11.48
N ASN A 64 44.31 -16.49 -11.63
CA ASN A 64 44.02 -15.40 -12.56
C ASN A 64 44.41 -14.09 -11.88
N GLU A 65 45.57 -13.56 -12.29
CA GLU A 65 45.94 -12.15 -12.15
C GLU A 65 44.91 -11.28 -12.88
N PHE A 66 44.05 -10.59 -12.13
CA PHE A 66 43.27 -9.47 -12.66
C PHE A 66 43.83 -8.18 -12.07
N LYS A 67 44.59 -7.46 -12.91
CA LYS A 67 45.30 -6.22 -12.61
C LYS A 67 44.36 -5.19 -12.00
N GLN A 68 44.78 -4.66 -10.85
CA GLN A 68 44.26 -3.46 -10.25
C GLN A 68 45.06 -2.28 -10.81
N GLU A 69 44.40 -1.38 -11.52
CA GLU A 69 44.98 -0.11 -11.98
C GLU A 69 44.34 1.08 -11.27
N ASP A 70 45.21 2.04 -10.99
CA ASP A 70 45.11 3.17 -10.09
C ASP A 70 44.03 4.21 -10.45
N GLY A 71 43.59 4.95 -9.43
CA GLY A 71 42.42 5.82 -9.49
C GLY A 71 42.60 7.18 -10.20
N LEU A 72 41.45 7.80 -10.53
CA LEU A 72 41.20 9.25 -10.50
C LEU A 72 39.65 9.50 -10.59
N PRO A 73 39.13 10.73 -10.39
CA PRO A 73 38.27 11.10 -9.28
C PRO A 73 36.78 11.14 -9.64
N ARG A 74 35.99 11.36 -8.58
CA ARG A 74 34.58 11.80 -8.58
C ARG A 74 34.33 12.94 -9.59
N MET A 75 33.91 12.60 -10.81
CA MET A 75 33.39 13.59 -11.75
C MET A 75 31.87 13.67 -11.60
N LEU A 76 31.45 14.74 -10.93
CA LEU A 76 30.13 15.34 -11.00
C LEU A 76 29.83 15.64 -12.48
N SER A 77 29.29 14.68 -13.22
CA SER A 77 28.68 14.94 -14.52
C SER A 77 27.32 15.60 -14.29
N LYS A 78 27.39 16.92 -14.12
CA LYS A 78 26.31 17.81 -14.51
C LYS A 78 25.93 17.41 -15.93
N ARG A 79 24.77 16.77 -16.09
CA ARG A 79 24.23 16.58 -17.44
C ARG A 79 23.93 17.96 -18.02
N PRO A 80 24.26 18.19 -19.29
CA PRO A 80 24.10 19.49 -19.93
C PRO A 80 22.63 19.91 -19.91
N LEU A 81 22.41 21.22 -19.75
CA LEU A 81 21.12 21.86 -19.98
C LEU A 81 20.87 21.88 -21.50
N ASP A 82 20.41 20.75 -22.04
CA ASP A 82 19.89 20.70 -23.39
C ASP A 82 18.37 20.54 -23.38
N LEU A 83 17.76 21.44 -24.14
CA LEU A 83 16.35 21.67 -24.35
C LEU A 83 15.60 20.37 -24.66
N LEU A 84 14.42 20.22 -24.06
CA LEU A 84 13.11 19.81 -24.63
C LEU A 84 12.21 19.16 -23.54
N ASP A 85 10.95 19.59 -23.53
CA ASP A 85 9.78 19.16 -22.75
C ASP A 85 9.56 19.72 -21.33
N ALA A 86 8.75 20.79 -21.30
CA ALA A 86 8.11 21.40 -20.15
C ALA A 86 6.97 20.54 -19.54
N ASP A 87 7.24 19.28 -19.21
CA ASP A 87 6.36 18.50 -18.34
C ASP A 87 6.98 18.41 -16.94
N ALA A 88 6.42 19.23 -16.06
CA ALA A 88 6.86 19.47 -14.69
C ALA A 88 6.98 18.21 -13.83
N VAL A 89 8.15 17.57 -13.85
CA VAL A 89 8.59 16.65 -12.81
C VAL A 89 9.13 17.48 -11.65
N CYS A 90 8.41 17.49 -10.52
CA CYS A 90 8.78 18.25 -9.33
C CYS A 90 10.18 17.82 -8.81
N PRO A 91 11.19 18.72 -8.81
CA PRO A 91 12.51 18.42 -8.28
C PRO A 91 12.43 18.15 -6.77
N LYS A 92 13.14 17.14 -6.28
CA LYS A 92 13.08 16.74 -4.86
C LYS A 92 14.29 17.21 -4.05
N ARG A 93 13.99 18.06 -3.05
CA ARG A 93 14.47 18.10 -1.64
C ARG A 93 15.13 19.42 -1.21
N GLY A 94 14.64 19.95 -0.08
CA GLY A 94 15.49 20.57 0.96
C GLY A 94 15.37 22.07 1.20
N LEU A 95 14.77 22.85 0.31
CA LEU A 95 14.78 24.31 0.42
C LEU A 95 13.69 24.83 1.37
N SER A 96 13.97 25.91 2.09
CA SER A 96 12.95 26.73 2.76
C SER A 96 12.16 27.53 1.73
N CYS A 97 10.95 27.95 2.10
CA CYS A 97 10.20 28.87 1.28
C CYS A 97 10.89 30.25 1.26
N ASN A 98 11.10 30.82 0.08
CA ASN A 98 11.69 32.15 -0.13
C ASN A 98 10.80 33.31 0.34
N VAL A 99 9.61 33.02 0.89
CA VAL A 99 8.74 34.05 1.46
C VAL A 99 9.25 34.33 2.88
N PRO A 100 9.54 35.60 3.21
CA PRO A 100 10.06 35.96 4.52
C PRO A 100 9.11 35.48 5.62
N ALA A 101 9.68 35.02 6.74
CA ALA A 101 8.95 34.47 7.88
C ALA A 101 8.07 33.23 7.59
N CYS A 102 8.29 32.50 6.49
CA CYS A 102 7.58 31.25 6.22
C CYS A 102 8.36 30.03 6.76
N PRO A 103 7.85 29.30 7.78
CA PRO A 103 8.52 28.10 8.29
C PRO A 103 8.40 26.90 7.35
N ASN A 104 7.57 27.02 6.30
CA ASN A 104 7.28 25.91 5.41
C ASN A 104 8.43 25.65 4.44
N LYS A 105 8.59 24.37 4.08
CA LYS A 105 9.56 23.96 3.06
C LYS A 105 9.05 24.30 1.66
N ALA A 106 9.96 24.71 0.80
CA ALA A 106 9.71 24.87 -0.62
C ALA A 106 9.48 23.51 -1.27
N VAL A 107 8.46 23.46 -2.12
CA VAL A 107 8.11 22.28 -2.93
C VAL A 107 8.64 22.45 -4.35
N SER A 108 8.41 23.61 -4.96
CA SER A 108 8.97 23.97 -6.27
C SER A 108 9.13 25.49 -6.35
N LYS A 109 9.98 25.96 -7.28
CA LYS A 109 10.20 27.40 -7.53
C LYS A 109 10.60 28.20 -6.27
N GLY A 110 11.23 27.53 -5.29
CA GLY A 110 11.58 28.14 -3.99
C GLY A 110 10.39 28.51 -3.11
N ARG A 111 9.18 27.98 -3.34
CA ARG A 111 7.98 28.33 -2.57
C ARG A 111 7.28 27.11 -2.00
N CYS A 112 6.62 27.27 -0.85
CA CYS A 112 5.80 26.23 -0.23
C CYS A 112 4.41 26.13 -0.89
N ILE A 113 3.63 25.10 -0.54
CA ILE A 113 2.32 24.81 -1.16
C ILE A 113 1.35 26.00 -1.08
N THR A 114 1.37 26.72 0.03
CA THR A 114 0.52 27.91 0.25
C THR A 114 0.98 29.10 -0.58
N HIS A 115 2.28 29.28 -0.76
CA HIS A 115 2.87 30.38 -1.52
C HIS A 115 3.10 30.06 -3.01
N GLY A 116 2.38 29.07 -3.57
CA GLY A 116 2.44 28.76 -5.00
C GLY A 116 3.49 27.71 -5.41
N GLY A 117 4.06 27.01 -4.44
CA GLY A 117 4.84 25.80 -4.67
C GLY A 117 3.98 24.61 -5.08
N GLY A 118 4.60 23.67 -5.81
CA GLY A 118 3.95 22.53 -6.44
C GLY A 118 3.34 22.84 -7.81
N CYS A 119 2.95 21.80 -8.54
CA CYS A 119 2.27 21.94 -9.83
C CYS A 119 0.76 22.15 -9.62
N ARG A 120 0.17 23.08 -10.37
CA ARG A 120 -1.28 23.30 -10.41
C ARG A 120 -1.90 22.49 -11.53
N CYS A 121 -3.19 22.23 -11.41
CA CYS A 121 -3.96 21.57 -12.45
C CYS A 121 -3.90 22.38 -13.75
N LYS A 122 -3.67 21.70 -14.89
CA LYS A 122 -3.61 22.31 -16.23
C LYS A 122 -4.96 22.94 -16.66
N ILE A 123 -6.09 22.48 -16.11
CA ILE A 123 -7.42 23.04 -16.38
C ILE A 123 -7.52 24.49 -15.89
N PRO A 124 -7.91 25.46 -16.77
CA PRO A 124 -8.04 26.86 -16.40
C PRO A 124 -9.08 27.04 -15.28
N GLY A 125 -8.79 27.94 -14.34
CA GLY A 125 -9.65 28.18 -13.16
C GLY A 125 -9.54 27.13 -12.03
N CYS A 126 -8.81 26.04 -12.22
CA CYS A 126 -8.65 25.03 -11.18
C CYS A 126 -7.53 25.37 -10.19
N LYS A 127 -7.89 25.64 -8.93
CA LYS A 127 -6.92 25.95 -7.85
C LYS A 127 -6.24 24.70 -7.25
N ASN A 128 -6.72 23.51 -7.61
CA ASN A 128 -6.22 22.24 -7.07
C ASN A 128 -4.81 21.92 -7.54
N GLY A 129 -4.04 21.28 -6.67
CA GLY A 129 -2.73 20.73 -7.03
C GLY A 129 -2.85 19.58 -8.03
N ALA A 130 -1.96 19.56 -9.01
CA ALA A 130 -1.80 18.44 -9.91
C ALA A 130 -1.17 17.26 -9.18
N LYS A 131 -1.69 16.05 -9.42
CA LYS A 131 -1.09 14.81 -8.92
C LYS A 131 -0.31 14.08 -10.00
N MET A 132 -0.94 13.86 -11.14
CA MET A 132 -0.38 13.14 -12.28
C MET A 132 -0.88 13.78 -13.57
N TYR A 133 -0.10 13.68 -14.64
CA TYR A 133 -0.45 14.22 -15.96
C TYR A 133 -0.73 15.73 -15.95
N GLY A 134 -0.23 16.46 -14.94
CA GLY A 134 -0.55 17.87 -14.73
C GLY A 134 -2.00 18.14 -14.30
N LEU A 135 -2.77 17.11 -13.92
CA LEU A 135 -4.19 17.24 -13.60
C LEU A 135 -4.45 16.94 -12.12
N CYS A 136 -5.50 17.57 -11.57
CA CYS A 136 -5.94 17.29 -10.20
C CYS A 136 -6.80 16.02 -10.15
N HIS A 137 -7.16 15.57 -8.94
CA HIS A 137 -7.95 14.36 -8.78
C HIS A 137 -9.35 14.44 -9.42
N LEU A 138 -9.94 15.64 -9.54
CA LEU A 138 -11.23 15.84 -10.21
C LEU A 138 -11.10 15.82 -11.73
N HIS A 139 -9.97 16.30 -12.26
CA HIS A 139 -9.73 16.47 -13.69
C HIS A 139 -8.88 15.35 -14.30
N GLY A 140 -8.90 14.13 -13.73
CA GLY A 140 -8.19 12.98 -14.34
C GLY A 140 -6.76 12.74 -13.84
N GLY A 141 -6.31 13.43 -12.80
CA GLY A 141 -5.04 13.16 -12.09
C GLY A 141 -5.05 11.88 -11.25
N ARG A 142 -5.67 10.80 -11.74
CA ARG A 142 -5.80 9.47 -11.10
C ARG A 142 -5.53 8.39 -12.16
N LYS A 143 -4.88 7.29 -11.77
CA LYS A 143 -4.68 6.15 -12.67
C LYS A 143 -5.97 5.35 -12.79
N GLN A 144 -6.25 4.83 -13.98
CA GLN A 144 -7.30 3.85 -14.18
C GLN A 144 -6.83 2.46 -13.74
N CYS A 145 -7.80 1.59 -13.46
CA CYS A 145 -7.53 0.19 -13.19
C CYS A 145 -6.97 -0.48 -14.44
N LYS A 146 -5.84 -1.18 -14.30
CA LYS A 146 -5.20 -1.94 -15.38
C LYS A 146 -5.94 -3.22 -15.79
N ALA A 147 -7.05 -3.53 -15.12
CA ALA A 147 -7.84 -4.72 -15.43
C ALA A 147 -8.63 -4.48 -16.71
N THR A 148 -8.70 -5.49 -17.58
CA THR A 148 -9.39 -5.44 -18.86
C THR A 148 -10.86 -5.04 -18.66
N GLY A 149 -11.33 -4.05 -19.43
CA GLY A 149 -12.71 -3.54 -19.34
C GLY A 149 -13.05 -2.77 -18.06
N CYS A 150 -12.07 -2.42 -17.20
CA CYS A 150 -12.36 -1.73 -15.94
C CYS A 150 -12.21 -0.21 -16.03
N ASN A 151 -13.33 0.50 -15.99
CA ASN A 151 -13.35 1.99 -15.95
C ASN A 151 -13.18 2.58 -14.53
N LYS A 152 -12.91 1.76 -13.51
CA LYS A 152 -12.71 2.23 -12.13
C LYS A 152 -11.31 2.80 -11.94
N PHE A 153 -11.15 3.72 -10.99
CA PHE A 153 -9.84 4.24 -10.64
C PHE A 153 -9.01 3.24 -9.84
N ALA A 154 -7.71 3.19 -10.14
CA ALA A 154 -6.75 2.41 -9.38
C ALA A 154 -6.50 3.05 -8.01
N LYS A 155 -6.44 2.20 -6.98
CA LYS A 155 -6.12 2.61 -5.61
C LYS A 155 -4.66 2.32 -5.29
N SER A 156 -4.22 1.08 -5.48
CA SER A 156 -2.82 0.65 -5.36
C SER A 156 -2.47 -0.34 -6.46
N MET A 157 -1.18 -0.47 -6.77
CA MET A 157 -0.67 -1.42 -7.78
C MET A 157 -1.30 -1.29 -9.18
N GLY A 158 -1.94 -0.16 -9.48
CA GLY A 158 -2.66 0.03 -10.73
C GLY A 158 -4.01 -0.69 -10.79
N LEU A 159 -4.54 -1.19 -9.67
CA LEU A 159 -5.80 -1.94 -9.61
C LEU A 159 -6.83 -1.22 -8.73
N CYS A 160 -8.11 -1.39 -9.03
CA CYS A 160 -9.21 -0.88 -8.21
C CYS A 160 -9.52 -1.83 -7.04
N TRP A 161 -10.40 -1.42 -6.11
CA TRP A 161 -10.74 -2.24 -4.94
C TRP A 161 -11.20 -3.65 -5.29
N ALA A 162 -12.03 -3.78 -6.33
CA ALA A 162 -12.56 -5.07 -6.80
C ALA A 162 -11.50 -5.97 -7.47
N HIS A 163 -10.41 -5.39 -7.98
CA HIS A 163 -9.39 -6.10 -8.73
C HIS A 163 -8.06 -6.21 -7.95
N GLY A 164 -8.08 -6.11 -6.62
CA GLY A 164 -6.86 -6.27 -5.81
C GLY A 164 -6.06 -4.98 -5.55
N GLY A 165 -6.68 -3.82 -5.74
CA GLY A 165 -6.15 -2.51 -5.35
C GLY A 165 -6.17 -2.24 -3.84
N SER A 166 -6.30 -3.28 -3.02
CA SER A 166 -6.25 -3.23 -1.56
C SER A 166 -5.39 -4.38 -1.07
N LYS A 167 -4.69 -4.19 0.06
CA LYS A 167 -3.94 -5.27 0.68
C LYS A 167 -4.94 -6.27 1.26
N THR A 168 -4.73 -7.56 1.05
CA THR A 168 -5.48 -8.63 1.70
C THR A 168 -4.88 -8.93 3.07
N CYS A 169 -5.66 -9.59 3.93
CA CYS A 169 -5.19 -10.06 5.22
C CYS A 169 -3.99 -10.99 5.06
N GLY A 170 -2.94 -10.80 5.87
CA GLY A 170 -1.76 -11.67 5.88
C GLY A 170 -1.98 -13.09 6.40
N ILE A 171 -3.22 -13.47 6.73
CA ILE A 171 -3.54 -14.85 7.17
C ILE A 171 -3.88 -15.65 5.90
N PRO A 172 -3.26 -16.83 5.69
CA PRO A 172 -3.59 -17.68 4.55
C PRO A 172 -5.09 -17.98 4.53
N LEU A 173 -5.68 -18.05 3.33
CA LEU A 173 -7.13 -18.29 3.12
C LEU A 173 -8.05 -17.15 3.59
N CYS A 174 -7.53 -16.03 4.11
CA CYS A 174 -8.34 -14.89 4.47
C CYS A 174 -8.44 -13.86 3.32
N GLY A 175 -9.51 -13.94 2.53
CA GLY A 175 -9.81 -12.97 1.46
C GLY A 175 -10.26 -11.59 1.93
N LYS A 176 -10.31 -11.34 3.26
CA LYS A 176 -10.74 -10.04 3.81
C LYS A 176 -9.66 -8.99 3.59
N GLY A 177 -10.08 -7.75 3.34
CA GLY A 177 -9.16 -6.61 3.22
C GLY A 177 -8.38 -6.38 4.51
N ALA A 178 -7.06 -6.17 4.39
CA ALA A 178 -6.21 -5.75 5.47
C ALA A 178 -6.42 -4.26 5.78
N LEU A 179 -6.54 -3.96 7.08
CA LEU A 179 -6.48 -2.62 7.60
C LEU A 179 -5.01 -2.20 7.82
N LYS A 180 -4.82 -1.06 8.47
CA LYS A 180 -3.49 -0.67 8.98
C LYS A 180 -2.96 -1.79 9.89
N GLY A 181 -1.77 -2.29 9.57
CA GLY A 181 -1.15 -3.43 10.26
C GLY A 181 -1.12 -4.73 9.46
N GLY A 182 -1.73 -4.80 8.26
CA GLY A 182 -1.59 -5.96 7.36
C GLY A 182 -2.56 -7.12 7.61
N TYR A 183 -3.44 -6.99 8.61
CA TYR A 183 -4.47 -7.97 8.93
C TYR A 183 -5.87 -7.39 8.78
N CYS A 184 -6.88 -8.25 8.61
CA CYS A 184 -8.28 -7.83 8.61
C CYS A 184 -8.79 -7.56 10.03
N TRP A 185 -9.99 -6.98 10.16
CA TRP A 185 -10.55 -6.62 11.46
C TRP A 185 -10.67 -7.82 12.44
N ALA A 186 -10.89 -9.03 11.91
CA ALA A 186 -10.99 -10.24 12.72
C ALA A 186 -9.62 -10.77 13.16
N HIS A 187 -8.58 -10.56 12.34
CA HIS A 187 -7.23 -11.10 12.54
C HIS A 187 -6.25 -10.07 13.14
N GLY A 188 -6.74 -9.05 13.84
CA GLY A 188 -5.89 -8.06 14.50
C GLY A 188 -5.60 -6.78 13.70
N GLY A 189 -6.33 -6.54 12.61
CA GLY A 189 -6.21 -5.32 11.82
C GLY A 189 -6.83 -4.09 12.47
N GLY A 190 -6.14 -2.95 12.38
CA GLY A 190 -6.62 -1.67 12.92
C GLY A 190 -6.30 -1.46 14.40
N LYS A 191 -6.64 -0.29 14.94
CA LYS A 191 -6.45 0.02 16.37
C LYS A 191 -7.59 -0.57 17.20
N ARG A 192 -7.25 -1.25 18.30
CA ARG A 192 -8.20 -1.71 19.32
C ARG A 192 -8.44 -0.64 20.36
N CYS A 193 -9.61 -0.71 20.98
CA CYS A 193 -9.94 0.13 22.13
C CYS A 193 -8.88 -0.05 23.23
N LEU A 194 -8.46 1.06 23.84
CA LEU A 194 -7.46 1.05 24.90
C LEU A 194 -7.99 0.44 26.22
N VAL A 195 -9.30 0.53 26.46
CA VAL A 195 -9.95 -0.07 27.63
C VAL A 195 -9.71 -1.57 27.70
N ASP A 196 -9.25 -2.04 28.85
CA ASP A 196 -8.95 -3.44 29.12
C ASP A 196 -10.14 -4.35 28.76
N ALA A 197 -9.82 -5.54 28.22
CA ALA A 197 -10.77 -6.52 27.70
C ALA A 197 -11.68 -6.05 26.54
N CYS A 198 -11.50 -4.84 25.98
CA CYS A 198 -12.32 -4.36 24.86
C CYS A 198 -11.71 -4.68 23.48
N GLN A 199 -12.26 -5.67 22.78
CA GLN A 199 -11.80 -6.04 21.43
C GLN A 199 -12.41 -5.18 20.29
N LYS A 200 -13.22 -4.18 20.65
CA LYS A 200 -13.92 -3.34 19.67
C LYS A 200 -12.93 -2.40 18.99
N PRO A 201 -13.14 -2.12 17.68
CA PRO A 201 -12.30 -1.18 16.97
C PRO A 201 -12.48 0.24 17.50
N VAL A 202 -11.39 1.02 17.46
CA VAL A 202 -11.43 2.45 17.76
C VAL A 202 -12.27 3.17 16.72
N LYS A 203 -13.22 3.99 17.18
CA LYS A 203 -13.96 4.91 16.28
C LYS A 203 -13.31 6.29 16.26
N HIS A 204 -13.02 6.86 17.42
CA HIS A 204 -12.36 8.16 17.56
C HIS A 204 -11.29 8.11 18.66
N GLY A 205 -10.15 8.78 18.40
CA GLY A 205 -9.04 8.83 19.36
C GLY A 205 -8.42 7.46 19.64
N THR A 206 -8.67 6.93 20.84
CA THR A 206 -8.10 5.67 21.36
C THR A 206 -9.16 4.66 21.79
N CYS A 207 -10.46 4.97 21.66
CA CYS A 207 -11.52 4.16 22.23
C CYS A 207 -12.63 3.81 21.22
N CYS A 208 -13.40 2.77 21.53
CA CYS A 208 -14.54 2.35 20.72
C CYS A 208 -15.76 3.25 20.94
N ALA A 209 -16.82 3.05 20.14
CA ALA A 209 -18.06 3.82 20.24
C ALA A 209 -18.76 3.75 21.59
N GLN A 210 -18.53 2.66 22.34
CA GLN A 210 -19.11 2.45 23.66
C GLN A 210 -18.23 3.01 24.77
N HIS A 211 -16.96 3.28 24.47
CA HIS A 211 -16.00 3.88 25.39
C HIS A 211 -15.61 5.26 24.86
N THR A 212 -16.58 6.05 24.40
CA THR A 212 -16.34 7.45 24.03
C THR A 212 -15.58 8.09 25.18
N ASN A 213 -14.38 8.59 24.91
CA ASN A 213 -13.47 9.13 25.92
C ASN A 213 -13.72 10.64 26.01
N PRO A 214 -14.60 11.15 26.90
CA PRO A 214 -14.65 12.56 27.22
C PRO A 214 -13.44 12.89 28.10
N GLY A 215 -12.27 13.00 27.49
CA GLY A 215 -11.08 13.49 28.19
C GLY A 215 -10.41 12.46 29.11
N ARG A 216 -9.20 12.10 28.72
CA ARG A 216 -8.02 12.00 29.60
C ARG A 216 -8.29 12.44 31.06
N LEU A 217 -8.55 11.50 31.95
CA LEU A 217 -8.24 11.69 33.37
C LEU A 217 -6.83 11.14 33.59
N SER A 218 -5.87 12.06 33.61
CA SER A 218 -4.53 11.84 34.15
C SER A 218 -4.60 11.72 35.68
N PRO A 219 -3.66 10.99 36.30
CA PRO A 219 -2.89 11.54 37.40
C PRO A 219 -1.55 12.11 36.89
#